data_AF-A0A4S1XLJ9-F1
#
_entry.id   AF-A0A4S1XLJ9-F1
#
_cell.length_a   1.000
_cell.length_b   1.000
_cell.length_c   1.000
_cell.angle_alpha   90.00
_cell.angle_beta   90.00
_cell.angle_gamma   90.00
#
_symmetry.space_group_name_H-M   'P 1'
#
loop_
_entity.id
_entity.type
_entity.pdbx_description
1 polymer ?
#
loop_
_entity_poly.entity_id
_entity_poly.type
_entity_poly.pdbx_seq_one_letter_code
_entity_poly.pdbx_strand_id
1 'polypeptide(L)'
;MAEPETESIGALIGRLVEDGKGYAHAEIGYYRTLALSKLGEAKSGIVLGLVALVIALCTVTALLVGLIFSLATLVGPGWATLIVILAALALSALLGWMAYKRFQRMLGSKP
;
A
#
# COMPACT_ATOMS: atom_id res chain seq x y z
N MET A 1 29.07 -62.95 -13.99
CA MET A 1 28.78 -62.36 -12.66
C MET A 1 29.31 -60.94 -12.74
N ALA A 2 28.47 -59.95 -13.05
CA ALA A 2 28.90 -58.57 -13.28
C ALA A 2 28.89 -57.83 -11.92
N GLU A 3 30.05 -57.29 -11.54
CA GLU A 3 30.24 -56.53 -10.31
C GLU A 3 29.36 -55.25 -10.32
N PRO A 4 28.75 -54.88 -9.19
CA PRO A 4 28.03 -53.62 -9.09
C PRO A 4 29.05 -52.48 -9.18
N GLU A 5 29.08 -51.77 -10.30
CA GLU A 5 29.85 -50.52 -10.39
C GLU A 5 29.40 -49.61 -9.26
N THR A 6 30.28 -49.44 -8.26
CA THR A 6 30.07 -48.55 -7.13
C THR A 6 29.86 -47.15 -7.69
N GLU A 7 28.62 -46.69 -7.69
CA GLU A 7 28.24 -45.36 -8.17
C GLU A 7 29.17 -44.33 -7.52
N SER A 8 30.00 -43.69 -8.33
CA SER A 8 31.03 -42.77 -7.86
C SER A 8 30.39 -41.70 -6.98
N ILE A 9 30.97 -41.44 -5.81
CA ILE A 9 30.51 -40.39 -4.88
C ILE A 9 30.36 -39.04 -5.61
N GLY A 10 31.18 -38.79 -6.65
CA GLY A 10 31.04 -37.61 -7.51
C GLY A 10 29.71 -37.56 -8.28
N ALA A 11 29.17 -38.70 -8.70
CA ALA A 11 27.86 -38.79 -9.37
C ALA A 11 26.70 -38.52 -8.40
N LEU A 12 26.80 -39.00 -7.15
CA LEU A 12 25.81 -38.72 -6.10
C LEU A 12 25.81 -37.24 -5.69
N ILE A 13 26.98 -36.63 -5.56
CA ILE A 13 27.11 -35.18 -5.28
C ILE A 13 26.60 -34.35 -6.46
N GLY A 14 26.89 -34.76 -7.70
CA GLY A 14 26.36 -34.12 -8.90
C GLY A 14 24.83 -34.13 -8.92
N ARG A 15 24.20 -35.27 -8.61
CA ARG A 15 22.74 -35.40 -8.47
C ARG A 15 22.15 -34.51 -7.38
N LEU A 16 22.77 -34.46 -6.20
CA LEU A 16 22.33 -33.59 -5.10
C LEU A 16 22.38 -32.10 -5.47
N VAL A 17 23.38 -31.68 -6.24
CA VAL A 17 23.49 -30.30 -6.73
C VAL A 17 22.43 -29.99 -7.79
N GLU A 18 22.17 -30.95 -8.68
CA GLU A 18 21.12 -30.83 -9.72
C GLU A 18 19.72 -30.75 -9.08
N ASP A 19 19.44 -31.61 -8.10
CA ASP A 19 18.18 -31.63 -7.35
C ASP A 19 18.01 -30.36 -6.50
N GLY A 20 19.08 -29.86 -5.88
CA GLY A 20 19.07 -28.61 -5.13
C GLY A 20 18.80 -27.38 -6.00
N LYS A 21 19.32 -27.34 -7.23
CA LYS A 21 18.99 -26.30 -8.21
C LYS A 21 17.52 -26.37 -8.65
N GLY A 22 17.01 -27.58 -8.89
CA GLY A 22 15.60 -27.81 -9.22
C GLY A 22 14.67 -27.32 -8.12
N TYR A 23 15.00 -27.63 -6.86
CA TYR A 23 14.27 -27.16 -5.68
C TYR A 23 14.27 -25.62 -5.56
N ALA A 24 15.42 -24.98 -5.72
CA ALA A 24 15.52 -23.53 -5.69
C ALA A 24 14.71 -22.86 -6.83
N HIS A 25 14.70 -23.44 -8.03
CA HIS A 25 13.90 -22.93 -9.15
C HIS A 25 12.40 -23.07 -8.90
N ALA A 26 11.96 -24.16 -8.27
CA ALA A 26 10.57 -24.39 -7.89
C ALA A 26 10.09 -23.38 -6.83
N GLU A 27 10.92 -23.09 -5.83
CA GLU A 27 10.62 -22.12 -4.77
C GLU A 27 10.50 -20.68 -5.34
N ILE A 28 11.43 -20.28 -6.22
CA ILE A 28 11.37 -18.99 -6.92
C ILE A 28 10.11 -18.90 -7.79
N GLY A 29 9.77 -20.00 -8.48
CA GLY A 29 8.53 -20.12 -9.25
C GLY A 29 7.28 -19.92 -8.38
N TYR A 30 7.24 -20.55 -7.21
CA TYR A 30 6.15 -20.43 -6.24
C TYR A 30 5.99 -19.01 -5.69
N TYR A 31 7.07 -18.36 -5.29
CA TYR A 31 7.00 -16.96 -4.85
C TYR A 31 6.58 -16.01 -5.97
N ARG A 32 7.01 -16.27 -7.21
CA ARG A 32 6.61 -15.49 -8.37
C ARG A 32 5.13 -15.62 -8.68
N THR A 33 4.56 -16.82 -8.60
CA THR A 33 3.12 -17.04 -8.82
C THR A 33 2.28 -16.52 -7.67
N LEU A 34 2.75 -16.63 -6.43
CA LEU A 34 2.10 -16.02 -5.27
C LEU A 34 2.09 -14.49 -5.37
N ALA A 35 3.21 -13.87 -5.76
CA ALA A 35 3.27 -12.43 -5.99
C ALA A 35 2.33 -11.98 -7.11
N LEU A 36 2.31 -12.70 -8.24
CA LEU A 36 1.46 -12.37 -9.39
C LEU A 36 -0.04 -12.57 -9.10
N SER A 37 -0.41 -13.62 -8.37
CA SER A 37 -1.80 -13.86 -7.97
C SER A 37 -2.32 -12.77 -7.02
N LYS A 38 -1.49 -12.34 -6.06
CA LYS A 38 -1.82 -11.22 -5.16
C LYS A 38 -1.90 -9.88 -5.90
N LEU A 39 -1.09 -9.68 -6.93
CA LEU A 39 -1.16 -8.48 -7.79
C LEU A 39 -2.46 -8.42 -8.60
N GLY A 40 -2.99 -9.56 -9.05
CA GLY A 40 -4.27 -9.64 -9.77
C GLY A 40 -5.46 -9.15 -8.94
N GLU A 41 -5.54 -9.60 -7.68
CA GLU A 41 -6.55 -9.15 -6.70
C GLU A 41 -6.29 -7.71 -6.23
N ALA A 42 -5.02 -7.34 -6.04
CA ALA A 42 -4.66 -5.98 -5.63
C ALA A 42 -5.01 -4.93 -6.69
N LYS A 43 -4.97 -5.28 -7.99
CA LYS A 43 -5.29 -4.32 -9.07
C LYS A 43 -6.71 -3.77 -8.95
N SER A 44 -7.70 -4.62 -8.65
CA SER A 44 -9.09 -4.15 -8.47
C SER A 44 -9.22 -3.29 -7.21
N GLY A 45 -8.57 -3.68 -6.12
CA GLY A 45 -8.52 -2.91 -4.88
C GLY A 45 -7.85 -1.54 -5.05
N ILE A 46 -6.76 -1.46 -5.81
CA ILE A 46 -6.06 -0.20 -6.09
C ILE A 46 -6.92 0.74 -6.93
N VAL A 47 -7.59 0.24 -7.98
CA VAL A 47 -8.47 1.07 -8.81
C VAL A 47 -9.65 1.59 -7.99
N LEU A 48 -10.31 0.74 -7.21
CA LEU A 48 -11.41 1.15 -6.33
C LEU A 48 -10.93 2.15 -5.27
N GLY A 49 -9.76 1.92 -4.67
CA GLY A 49 -9.15 2.84 -3.72
C GLY A 49 -8.82 4.20 -4.34
N LEU A 50 -8.29 4.22 -5.57
CA LEU A 50 -8.00 5.46 -6.29
C LEU A 50 -9.28 6.23 -6.61
N VAL A 51 -10.31 5.55 -7.12
CA VAL A 51 -11.62 6.16 -7.40
C VAL A 51 -12.23 6.73 -6.12
N ALA A 52 -12.21 5.97 -5.02
CA ALA A 52 -12.70 6.44 -3.72
C ALA A 52 -11.92 7.67 -3.24
N LEU A 53 -10.61 7.71 -3.42
CA LEU A 53 -9.77 8.86 -3.04
C LEU A 53 -10.09 10.11 -3.87
N VAL A 54 -10.30 9.96 -5.18
CA VAL A 54 -10.74 11.07 -6.05
C VAL A 54 -12.11 11.58 -5.64
N ILE A 55 -13.08 10.69 -5.39
CA ILE A 55 -14.42 11.06 -4.92
C ILE A 55 -14.34 11.77 -3.55
N ALA A 56 -13.52 11.28 -2.63
CA ALA A 56 -13.30 11.91 -1.34
C ALA A 56 -12.76 13.33 -1.50
N LEU A 57 -11.79 13.54 -2.39
CA LEU A 57 -11.26 14.88 -2.70
C LEU A 57 -12.35 15.80 -3.28
N CYS A 58 -13.11 15.33 -4.26
CA CYS A 58 -14.24 16.07 -4.83
C CYS A 58 -15.30 16.42 -3.78
N THR A 59 -15.54 15.53 -2.84
CA THR A 59 -16.52 15.75 -1.76
C THR A 59 -16.05 16.82 -0.80
N VAL A 60 -14.76 16.78 -0.40
CA VAL A 60 -14.18 17.81 0.48
C VAL A 60 -14.24 19.18 -0.20
N THR A 61 -13.87 19.28 -1.48
CA THR A 61 -13.92 20.57 -2.20
C THR A 61 -15.36 21.08 -2.34
N ALA A 62 -16.32 20.22 -2.70
CA ALA A 62 -17.73 20.58 -2.79
C ALA A 62 -18.31 21.05 -1.44
N LEU A 63 -17.94 20.38 -0.34
CA LEU A 63 -18.34 20.77 1.02
C LEU A 63 -17.81 22.16 1.38
N LEU A 64 -16.53 22.43 1.10
CA LEU A 64 -15.93 23.74 1.35
C LEU A 64 -16.62 24.84 0.54
N VAL A 65 -16.90 24.60 -0.75
CA VAL A 65 -17.62 25.56 -1.61
C VAL A 65 -19.04 25.81 -1.08
N GLY A 66 -19.78 24.76 -0.72
CA GLY A 66 -21.11 24.89 -0.12
C GLY A 66 -21.10 25.68 1.18
N LEU A 67 -20.08 25.45 2.03
CA LEU A 67 -19.90 26.19 3.28
C LEU A 67 -19.61 27.68 3.02
N ILE A 68 -18.76 27.99 2.05
CA ILE A 68 -18.49 29.38 1.63
C ILE A 68 -19.78 30.05 1.18
N PHE A 69 -20.59 29.42 0.33
CA PHE A 69 -21.84 30.01 -0.14
C PHE A 69 -22.86 30.21 0.97
N SER A 70 -22.99 29.25 1.89
CA SER A 70 -23.86 29.41 3.05
C SER A 70 -23.41 30.59 3.92
N LEU A 71 -22.11 30.67 4.26
CA LEU A 71 -21.59 31.72 5.13
C LEU A 71 -21.54 33.09 4.45
N ALA A 72 -21.37 33.12 3.12
CA ALA A 72 -21.38 34.34 2.33
C ALA A 72 -22.71 35.10 2.46
N THR A 73 -23.83 34.40 2.71
CA THR A 73 -25.13 35.05 2.94
C THR A 73 -25.21 35.80 4.27
N LEU A 74 -24.34 35.50 5.25
CA LEU A 74 -24.35 36.14 6.57
C LEU A 74 -23.28 37.24 6.70
N VAL A 75 -22.04 36.95 6.29
CA VAL A 75 -20.86 37.81 6.54
C VAL A 75 -20.25 38.39 5.26
N GLY A 76 -20.84 38.08 4.10
CA GLY A 76 -20.33 38.47 2.80
C GLY A 76 -19.24 37.54 2.26
N PRO A 77 -19.04 37.49 0.93
CA PRO A 77 -18.19 36.49 0.28
C PRO A 77 -16.72 36.50 0.73
N GLY A 78 -16.14 37.69 0.94
CA GLY A 78 -14.72 37.82 1.29
C GLY A 78 -14.39 37.31 2.69
N TRP A 79 -15.25 37.59 3.68
CA TRP A 79 -15.07 37.09 5.04
C TRP A 79 -15.40 35.60 5.15
N ALA A 80 -16.40 35.14 4.40
CA ALA A 80 -16.75 33.73 4.34
C ALA A 80 -15.58 32.85 3.86
N THR A 81 -14.90 33.22 2.77
CA THR A 81 -13.74 32.46 2.27
C THR A 81 -12.60 32.42 3.28
N LEU A 82 -12.29 33.56 3.92
CA LEU A 82 -11.24 33.66 4.94
C LEU A 82 -11.53 32.71 6.11
N ILE A 83 -12.75 32.77 6.67
CA ILE A 83 -13.16 31.93 7.80
C ILE A 83 -13.07 30.45 7.44
N VAL A 84 -13.56 30.05 6.25
CA VAL A 84 -13.54 28.64 5.82
C VAL A 84 -12.12 28.14 5.61
N ILE A 85 -11.23 28.96 5.02
CA ILE A 85 -9.82 28.60 4.84
C ILE A 85 -9.14 28.37 6.20
N LEU A 86 -9.33 29.28 7.15
CA LEU A 86 -8.74 29.13 8.49
C LEU A 86 -9.27 27.89 9.21
N ALA A 87 -10.57 27.63 9.14
CA ALA A 87 -11.18 26.45 9.73
C ALA A 87 -10.66 25.14 9.09
N ALA A 88 -10.57 25.10 7.76
CA ALA A 88 -10.05 23.94 7.04
C ALA A 88 -8.56 23.68 7.33
N LEU A 89 -7.74 24.73 7.42
CA LEU A 89 -6.33 24.62 7.80
C LEU A 89 -6.16 24.13 9.23
N ALA A 90 -6.94 24.65 10.18
CA ALA A 90 -6.92 24.19 11.57
C ALA A 90 -7.29 22.70 11.67
N LEU A 91 -8.34 22.28 10.96
CA LEU A 91 -8.76 20.88 10.92
C LEU A 91 -7.70 19.98 10.28
N SER A 92 -7.13 20.40 9.15
CA SER A 92 -6.06 19.68 8.45
C SER A 92 -4.82 19.51 9.33
N ALA A 93 -4.38 20.57 10.01
CA ALA A 93 -3.26 20.51 10.95
C ALA A 93 -3.54 19.54 12.11
N LEU A 94 -4.75 19.54 12.66
CA LEU A 94 -5.14 18.62 13.73
C LEU A 94 -5.09 17.16 13.26
N LEU A 95 -5.72 16.85 12.13
CA LEU A 95 -5.73 15.52 11.53
C LEU A 95 -4.30 15.04 11.19
N GLY A 96 -3.50 15.91 10.58
CA GLY A 96 -2.10 15.63 10.26
C GLY A 96 -1.27 15.34 11.51
N TRP A 97 -1.49 16.09 12.59
CA TRP A 97 -0.81 15.86 13.86
C TRP A 97 -1.23 14.54 14.52
N MET A 98 -2.52 14.20 14.49
CA MET A 98 -3.02 12.91 14.99
C MET A 98 -2.46 11.74 14.19
N ALA A 99 -2.42 11.86 12.85
CA ALA A 99 -1.83 10.86 11.97
C ALA A 99 -0.34 10.69 12.27
N TYR A 100 0.41 11.79 12.38
CA TYR A 100 1.83 11.77 12.71
C TYR A 100 2.10 11.07 14.05
N LYS A 101 1.35 11.41 15.09
CA LYS A 101 1.43 10.72 16.40
C LYS A 101 1.13 9.22 16.28
N ARG A 102 0.18 8.82 15.44
CA ARG A 102 -0.17 7.41 15.24
C ARG A 102 0.95 6.66 14.53
N PHE A 103 1.52 7.23 13.47
CA PHE A 103 2.67 6.64 12.76
C PHE A 103 3.92 6.59 13.63
N GLN A 104 4.20 7.62 14.43
CA GLN A 104 5.30 7.59 15.39
C GLN A 104 5.15 6.49 16.44
N ARG A 105 3.94 6.18 16.91
CA ARG A 105 3.70 5.05 17.81
C ARG A 105 3.97 3.71 17.12
N MET A 106 3.60 3.56 15.86
CA MET A 106 3.84 2.33 15.09
C MET A 106 5.32 2.14 14.77
N LEU A 107 6.03 3.21 14.38
CA LEU A 107 7.46 3.18 14.05
C LEU A 107 8.37 3.21 15.28
N GLY A 108 7.93 3.83 16.37
CA GLY A 108 8.64 3.91 17.65
C GLY A 108 8.43 2.68 18.54
N SER A 109 7.50 1.79 18.17
CA SER A 109 7.42 0.44 18.73
C SER A 109 8.50 -0.42 18.08
N LYS A 110 9.74 -0.20 18.49
CA LYS A 110 10.82 -1.15 18.20
C LYS A 110 10.60 -2.39 19.10
N PRO A 111 10.76 -3.63 18.59
CA PRO A 111 10.80 -4.81 19.45
C PRO A 111 11.93 -4.74 20.48
#